data_AF-A0A972V1U7-F1
#
_entry.id   AF-A0A972V1U7-F1
#
_cell.length_a   1.000
_cell.length_b   1.000
_cell.length_c   1.000
_cell.angle_alpha   90.00
_cell.angle_beta   90.00
_cell.angle_gamma   90.00
#
_symmetry.space_group_name_H-M   'P 1'
#
loop_
_entity.id
_entity.type
_entity.pdbx_description
1 polymer ?
#
loop_
_entity_poly.entity_id
_entity_poly.type
_entity_poly.pdbx_seq_one_letter_code
_entity_poly.pdbx_strand_id
1 'polypeptide(L)'
;KNGRIDLRALLKELAELEIAHLLVEGGGETAAGFIENHLVDRVLFFIAPKIIGGRDAVTSVEGRGVAKIAKSLQLKDVEIEKIGDDILVRGDAQGPALSK
;
A
#
# COMPACT_ATOMS: atom_id res chain seq x y z
N LYS A 1 18.31 -4.31 3.79
CA LYS A 1 19.48 -4.87 3.03
C LYS A 1 19.61 -4.13 1.69
N ASN A 2 20.82 -4.01 1.13
CA ASN A 2 21.13 -3.21 -0.09
C ASN A 2 20.80 -1.71 0.04
N GLY A 3 21.13 -1.08 1.17
CA GLY A 3 20.82 0.34 1.42
C GLY A 3 19.35 0.66 1.72
N ARG A 4 18.45 -0.34 1.70
CA ARG A 4 17.05 -0.20 2.08
C ARG A 4 16.83 -0.60 3.54
N ILE A 5 15.91 0.11 4.21
CA ILE A 5 15.46 -0.17 5.57
C ILE A 5 14.79 -1.55 5.60
N ASP A 6 15.08 -2.32 6.66
CA ASP A 6 14.31 -3.52 6.96
C ASP A 6 12.99 -3.11 7.63
N LEU A 7 11.89 -3.19 6.89
CA LEU A 7 10.59 -2.74 7.38
C LEU A 7 10.10 -3.54 8.60
N ARG A 8 10.46 -4.82 8.72
CA ARG A 8 10.06 -5.62 9.88
C ARG A 8 10.83 -5.22 11.13
N ALA A 9 12.13 -4.93 10.98
CA ALA A 9 12.92 -4.37 12.06
C ALA A 9 12.39 -2.99 12.46
N LEU A 10 12.12 -2.11 11.49
CA LEU A 10 11.52 -0.78 11.74
C LEU A 10 10.22 -0.89 12.53
N LEU A 11 9.28 -1.75 12.11
CA LEU A 11 8.01 -1.91 12.83
C LEU A 11 8.20 -2.45 14.24
N LYS A 12 9.22 -3.30 14.47
CA LYS A 12 9.56 -3.77 15.82
C LYS A 12 10.05 -2.62 16.70
N GLU A 13 10.96 -1.78 16.19
CA GLU A 13 11.44 -0.60 16.92
C GLU A 13 10.28 0.37 17.24
N LEU A 14 9.36 0.59 16.30
CA LEU A 14 8.17 1.42 16.54
C LEU A 14 7.27 0.83 17.63
N ALA A 15 7.12 -0.49 17.67
CA ALA A 15 6.36 -1.17 18.73
C ALA A 15 7.03 -1.02 20.11
N GLU A 16 8.36 -1.05 20.18
CA GLU A 16 9.12 -0.78 21.41
C GLU A 16 8.96 0.67 21.89
N LEU A 17 8.64 1.60 20.98
CA LEU A 17 8.27 2.99 21.26
C LEU A 17 6.77 3.19 21.54
N GLU A 18 6.02 2.11 21.74
CA GLU A 18 4.56 2.12 21.97
C GLU A 18 3.73 2.73 20.82
N ILE A 19 4.29 2.76 19.59
CA ILE A 19 3.58 3.24 18.40
C ILE A 19 2.80 2.07 17.79
N ALA A 20 1.49 2.04 18.03
CA ALA A 20 0.59 0.99 17.56
C ALA A 20 0.02 1.21 16.14
N HIS A 21 0.01 2.45 15.66
CA HIS A 21 -0.57 2.81 14.37
C HIS A 21 0.41 3.64 13.54
N LEU A 22 0.58 3.26 12.29
CA LEU A 22 1.46 3.94 11.33
C LEU A 22 0.67 4.32 10.08
N LEU A 23 0.74 5.59 9.70
CA LEU A 23 0.26 6.09 8.42
C LEU A 23 1.44 6.20 7.44
N VAL A 24 1.34 5.57 6.28
CA VAL A 24 2.39 5.54 5.26
C VAL A 24 1.90 6.26 4.00
N GLU A 25 2.44 7.45 3.70
CA GLU A 25 1.94 8.32 2.61
C GLU A 25 2.85 8.40 1.37
N GLY A 26 4.09 7.89 1.38
CA GLY A 26 4.88 7.89 0.15
C GLY A 26 6.33 7.43 0.25
N GLY A 27 7.04 7.29 -0.88
CA GLY A 27 6.53 7.31 -2.27
C GLY A 27 6.04 5.93 -2.73
N GLY A 28 5.77 5.76 -4.03
CA GLY A 28 5.25 4.49 -4.58
C GLY A 28 6.16 3.28 -4.31
N GLU A 29 7.48 3.48 -4.21
CA GLU A 29 8.45 2.45 -3.77
C GLU A 29 8.33 2.10 -2.29
N THR A 30 8.01 3.08 -1.43
CA THR A 30 7.74 2.82 0.00
C THR A 30 6.46 2.01 0.14
N ALA A 31 5.38 2.44 -0.52
CA ALA A 31 4.10 1.71 -0.52
C ALA A 31 4.28 0.26 -1.02
N ALA A 32 5.00 0.08 -2.14
CA ALA A 32 5.34 -1.24 -2.66
C ALA A 32 6.12 -2.08 -1.64
N GLY A 33 7.08 -1.50 -0.93
CA GLY A 33 7.82 -2.18 0.13
C GLY A 33 6.92 -2.77 1.22
N PHE A 34 5.93 -2.01 1.71
CA PHE A 34 4.97 -2.52 2.70
C PHE A 34 4.05 -3.59 2.13
N ILE A 35 3.55 -3.40 0.90
CA ILE A 35 2.65 -4.36 0.22
C ILE A 35 3.37 -5.68 -0.05
N GLU A 36 4.57 -5.65 -0.65
CA GLU A 36 5.34 -6.86 -0.99
C GLU A 36 5.79 -7.64 0.26
N ASN A 37 5.91 -6.98 1.42
CA ASN A 37 6.25 -7.63 2.68
C ASN A 37 5.03 -8.06 3.51
N HIS A 38 3.81 -7.84 3.00
CA HIS A 38 2.55 -8.12 3.72
C HIS A 38 2.45 -7.39 5.06
N LEU A 39 2.76 -6.09 5.06
CA LEU A 39 2.78 -5.23 6.25
C LEU A 39 1.70 -4.13 6.20
N VAL A 40 0.63 -4.37 5.44
CA VAL A 40 -0.47 -3.42 5.26
C VAL A 40 -1.73 -4.05 5.82
N ASP A 41 -2.40 -3.33 6.72
CA ASP A 41 -3.69 -3.72 7.28
C ASP A 41 -4.86 -3.05 6.55
N ARG A 42 -4.67 -1.81 6.10
CA ARG A 42 -5.70 -0.98 5.46
C ARG A 42 -5.11 -0.08 4.38
N VAL A 43 -5.87 0.13 3.32
CA VAL A 43 -5.50 1.00 2.19
C VAL A 43 -6.53 2.11 2.03
N LEU A 44 -6.04 3.34 1.80
CA LEU A 44 -6.82 4.50 1.40
C LEU A 44 -6.25 5.02 0.07
N PHE A 45 -7.05 4.96 -0.99
CA PHE A 45 -6.69 5.46 -2.32
C PHE A 45 -7.52 6.70 -2.65
N PHE A 46 -6.84 7.83 -2.87
CA PHE A 46 -7.47 9.08 -3.29
C PHE A 46 -7.28 9.27 -4.80
N ILE A 47 -8.38 9.42 -5.52
CA ILE A 47 -8.41 9.54 -6.97
C ILE A 47 -9.02 10.89 -7.33
N ALA A 48 -8.18 11.78 -7.88
CA ALA A 48 -8.63 13.06 -8.40
C ALA A 48 -9.20 12.93 -9.82
N PRO A 49 -10.14 13.79 -10.25
CA PRO A 49 -10.66 13.84 -11.62
C PRO A 49 -9.65 14.50 -12.57
N LYS A 50 -8.40 14.01 -12.58
CA LYS A 50 -7.28 14.55 -13.35
C LYS A 50 -6.54 13.41 -14.06
N ILE A 51 -6.16 13.61 -15.31
CA ILE A 51 -5.42 12.63 -16.11
C ILE A 51 -4.07 13.23 -16.47
N ILE A 52 -2.99 12.61 -15.98
CA ILE A 52 -1.61 13.08 -16.20
C ILE A 52 -0.99 12.38 -17.43
N GLY A 53 -1.16 11.06 -17.54
CA GLY A 53 -0.50 10.25 -18.56
C GLY A 53 1.02 10.12 -18.35
N GLY A 54 1.72 9.54 -19.33
CA GLY A 54 3.17 9.33 -19.30
C GLY A 54 3.56 7.88 -19.04
N ARG A 55 4.41 7.33 -19.92
CA ARG A 55 4.90 5.94 -19.82
C ARG A 55 5.75 5.72 -18.57
N ASP A 56 6.53 6.73 -18.22
CA ASP A 56 7.51 6.69 -17.12
C ASP A 56 7.08 7.63 -15.98
N ALA A 57 5.79 8.02 -15.93
CA ALA A 57 5.25 8.81 -14.85
C ALA A 57 5.24 7.98 -13.55
N VAL A 58 5.49 8.64 -12.42
CA VAL A 58 5.46 8.00 -11.10
C VAL A 58 4.06 7.47 -10.82
N THR A 59 3.98 6.20 -10.45
CA THR A 59 2.72 5.52 -10.13
C THR A 59 2.49 5.50 -8.62
N SER A 60 1.24 5.26 -8.21
CA SER A 60 0.85 5.23 -6.79
C SER A 60 1.49 4.07 -6.02
N VAL A 61 1.78 2.94 -6.69
CA VAL A 61 2.44 1.76 -6.12
C VAL A 61 3.43 1.23 -7.16
N GLU A 62 4.73 1.36 -6.86
CA GLU A 62 5.83 0.96 -7.74
C GLU A 62 6.29 -0.47 -7.41
N GLY A 63 7.61 -0.72 -7.39
CA GLY A 63 8.19 -2.02 -7.05
C GLY A 63 8.08 -3.05 -8.16
N ARG A 64 8.15 -4.33 -7.78
CA ARG A 64 8.21 -5.45 -8.74
C ARG A 64 6.84 -5.80 -9.31
N GLY A 65 5.77 -5.44 -8.60
CA GLY A 65 4.40 -5.83 -8.93
C GLY A 65 4.17 -7.35 -8.87
N VAL A 66 3.02 -7.78 -9.41
CA VAL A 66 2.63 -9.19 -9.45
C VAL A 66 2.36 -9.63 -10.88
N ALA A 67 2.80 -10.83 -11.25
CA ALA A 67 2.62 -11.39 -12.59
C ALA A 67 1.22 -12.02 -12.80
N LYS A 68 0.47 -12.29 -11.73
CA LYS A 68 -0.86 -12.91 -11.78
C LYS A 68 -1.82 -12.14 -10.89
N ILE A 69 -3.03 -11.85 -11.39
CA ILE A 69 -4.08 -11.16 -10.62
C ILE A 69 -4.40 -11.92 -9.33
N ALA A 70 -4.42 -13.26 -9.36
CA ALA A 70 -4.65 -14.06 -8.15
C ALA A 70 -3.60 -13.86 -7.02
N LYS A 71 -2.47 -13.18 -7.31
CA LYS A 71 -1.44 -12.83 -6.33
C LYS A 71 -1.49 -11.35 -5.91
N SER A 72 -2.39 -10.54 -6.47
CA SER A 72 -2.51 -9.13 -6.07
C SER A 72 -3.04 -9.02 -4.64
N LEU A 73 -2.69 -7.92 -3.96
CA LEU A 73 -3.36 -7.55 -2.72
C LEU A 73 -4.85 -7.31 -3.01
N GLN A 74 -5.71 -8.07 -2.36
CA GLN A 74 -7.16 -7.88 -2.45
C GLN A 74 -7.62 -7.02 -1.27
N LEU A 75 -8.50 -6.06 -1.53
CA LEU A 75 -9.18 -5.32 -0.47
C LEU A 75 -10.52 -5.97 -0.19
N LYS A 76 -10.88 -6.07 1.10
CA LYS A 76 -12.20 -6.46 1.58
C LYS A 76 -12.88 -5.28 2.26
N ASP A 77 -14.18 -5.40 2.49
CA ASP A 77 -14.98 -4.38 3.18
C ASP A 77 -14.78 -2.99 2.52
N VAL A 78 -14.79 -2.98 1.18
CA VAL A 78 -14.45 -1.81 0.39
C VAL A 78 -15.57 -0.78 0.47
N GLU A 79 -15.21 0.44 0.81
CA GLU A 79 -16.07 1.61 0.83
C GLU A 79 -15.57 2.66 -0.16
N ILE A 80 -16.53 3.34 -0.80
CA ILE A 80 -16.26 4.41 -1.76
C ILE A 80 -16.99 5.66 -1.29
N GLU A 81 -16.25 6.75 -1.16
CA GLU A 81 -16.75 8.04 -0.67
C GLU A 81 -16.25 9.17 -1.58
N LYS A 82 -17.08 10.21 -1.80
CA LYS A 82 -16.65 11.43 -2.47
C LYS A 82 -16.14 12.43 -1.43
N ILE A 83 -14.91 12.92 -1.61
CA ILE A 83 -14.29 13.93 -0.72
C ILE A 83 -13.93 15.14 -1.57
N GLY A 84 -14.73 16.21 -1.45
CA GLY A 84 -14.62 17.36 -2.36
C GLY A 84 -14.88 16.92 -3.80
N ASP A 85 -13.91 17.13 -4.69
CA ASP A 85 -13.98 16.66 -6.10
C ASP A 85 -13.35 15.27 -6.32
N ASP A 86 -12.67 14.73 -5.31
CA ASP A 86 -11.93 13.48 -5.39
C ASP A 86 -12.79 12.30 -4.89
N ILE A 87 -12.36 11.08 -5.22
CA ILE A 87 -12.95 9.83 -4.75
C ILE A 87 -11.97 9.15 -3.81
N LEU A 88 -12.41 8.79 -2.61
CA LEU A 88 -11.73 7.89 -1.71
C LEU A 88 -12.25 6.47 -1.91
N VAL A 89 -11.34 5.54 -2.21
CA VAL A 89 -11.57 4.10 -2.14
C VAL A 89 -10.79 3.59 -0.93
N ARG A 90 -11.47 3.02 0.07
CA ARG A 90 -10.82 2.45 1.25
C ARG A 90 -11.26 1.02 1.50
N GLY A 91 -10.37 0.22 2.08
CA GLY A 91 -10.69 -1.16 2.45
C GLY A 91 -9.56 -1.81 3.22
N ASP A 92 -9.88 -2.93 3.87
CA ASP A 92 -8.90 -3.71 4.63
C ASP A 92 -8.14 -4.65 3.70
N ALA A 93 -6.84 -4.77 3.94
CA ALA A 93 -5.99 -5.71 3.23
C ALA A 93 -6.41 -7.15 3.57
N GLN A 94 -6.82 -7.88 2.54
CA GLN A 94 -7.01 -9.32 2.64
C GLN A 94 -5.68 -9.99 2.28
N GLY A 95 -5.03 -10.57 3.30
CA GLY A 95 -3.84 -11.39 3.09
C GLY A 95 -4.13 -12.51 2.08
N PRO A 96 -3.10 -13.01 1.36
CA PRO A 96 -3.31 -14.08 0.39
C PRO A 96 -3.97 -15.29 1.06
N ALA A 97 -4.87 -15.97 0.33
CA ALA A 97 -5.29 -17.32 0.68
C ALA A 97 -4.02 -18.17 0.85
N LEU A 98 -3.86 -18.76 2.03
CA LEU A 98 -2.76 -19.66 2.32
C LEU A 98 -2.65 -20.74 1.23
N SER A 99 -1.53 -20.79 0.54
CA SER A 99 -0.91 -22.08 0.23
C SER A 99 0.57 -21.89 -0.05
N LYS A 100 1.33 -22.85 0.49
CA LYS A 100 2.73 -23.15 0.22
C LYS A 100 3.09 -23.08 -1.26
#